data_AF-A0A010QVX4-F1
#
_entry.id   AF-A0A010QVX4-F1
#
_cell.length_a   1.000
_cell.length_b   1.000
_cell.length_c   1.000
_cell.angle_alpha   90.00
_cell.angle_beta   90.00
_cell.angle_gamma   90.00
#
_symmetry.space_group_name_H-M   'P 1'
#
loop_
_entity.id
_entity.type
_entity.pdbx_description
1 polymer ?
#
loop_
_entity_poly.entity_id
_entity_poly.type
_entity_poly.pdbx_seq_one_letter_code
_entity_poly.pdbx_strand_id
1 'polypeptide(L)'
;MRRVPRLRQPRLLAASPIQCTCAAPATFPISATASRALSTTPANPSRVRKFLWKGGDAPGPEDPYAADSSQALRQQRIAQELAEAEAELAAFEADNQETQRAEQKRRQKPQSRLAHQIKNKRVWAPTEKEVEGGDYVPAKTIEGLEEIGGLEGWWEQEGRWGKESEYVGFSSAAGEAVADADVCAARVRQAVVEALAVAGSSAEVQGRLTAAWARGDGEGFSRATALGLKIGEDGSVSLEGDAAVIEGVVAPLLEAQEAQASEGIVEAAEAKALVEAWGEAWKSISLEDARFKFAVHKRVFQLTGHRVHDAKLAQINTVGDLIATIVKPPKPTKVAEAIAQQGALLELPNVRVRDKRVTPIDKETEVGRWKVIEAELKKRGLPITGHKDLAKPVQRAWIQGKA
;
A
#
# COMPACT_ATOMS: atom_id res chain seq x y z
N MET A 1 13.52 46.24 -28.67
CA MET A 1 12.25 45.77 -29.24
C MET A 1 12.39 44.34 -29.74
N ARG A 2 11.83 43.36 -29.02
CA ARG A 2 11.51 42.00 -29.50
C ARG A 2 10.23 41.56 -28.79
N ARG A 3 9.24 41.09 -29.55
CA ARG A 3 7.85 40.84 -29.10
C ARG A 3 7.72 39.46 -28.47
N VAL A 4 7.06 39.38 -27.31
CA VAL A 4 6.69 38.14 -26.62
C VAL A 4 5.25 37.77 -27.02
N PRO A 5 4.95 36.52 -27.42
CA PRO A 5 3.58 36.10 -27.68
C PRO A 5 2.82 35.81 -26.36
N ARG A 6 1.61 36.37 -26.24
CA ARG A 6 0.70 36.15 -25.10
C ARG A 6 -0.08 34.85 -25.29
N LEU A 7 0.02 33.92 -24.34
CA LEU A 7 -0.83 32.74 -24.27
C LEU A 7 -2.22 33.13 -23.71
N ARG A 8 -3.28 32.73 -24.44
CA ARG A 8 -4.69 32.91 -24.07
C ARG A 8 -5.10 31.82 -23.07
N GLN A 9 -5.81 32.21 -22.01
CA GLN A 9 -6.56 31.30 -21.14
C GLN A 9 -7.82 30.77 -21.85
N PRO A 10 -8.18 29.48 -21.72
CA PRO A 10 -9.49 28.99 -22.08
C PRO A 10 -10.46 29.00 -20.88
N ARG A 11 -11.63 29.61 -21.11
CA ARG A 11 -12.84 29.48 -20.27
C ARG A 11 -13.48 28.11 -20.54
N LEU A 12 -13.77 27.35 -19.49
CA LEU A 12 -14.56 26.12 -19.60
C LEU A 12 -16.06 26.44 -19.44
N LEU A 13 -16.82 26.08 -20.48
CA LEU A 13 -18.28 25.99 -20.49
C LEU A 13 -18.70 24.52 -20.32
N ALA A 14 -19.77 24.34 -19.55
CA ALA A 14 -20.83 23.34 -19.66
C ALA A 14 -20.48 21.96 -20.23
N ALA A 15 -20.50 20.95 -19.36
CA ALA A 15 -20.57 19.55 -19.74
C ALA A 15 -22.03 19.07 -19.74
N SER A 16 -22.49 18.58 -20.90
CA SER A 16 -23.64 17.70 -21.06
C SER A 16 -23.14 16.25 -21.20
N PRO A 17 -23.80 15.23 -20.60
CA PRO A 17 -23.42 13.84 -20.81
C PRO A 17 -24.18 13.20 -21.98
N ILE A 18 -23.43 12.57 -22.88
CA ILE A 18 -23.92 11.67 -23.93
C ILE A 18 -24.03 10.25 -23.37
N GLN A 19 -25.10 9.61 -23.80
CA GLN A 19 -25.63 8.30 -23.46
C GLN A 19 -24.70 7.15 -23.84
N CYS A 20 -24.75 6.07 -23.06
CA CYS A 20 -24.26 4.75 -23.46
C CYS A 20 -25.42 3.74 -23.33
N THR A 21 -25.57 2.89 -24.33
CA THR A 21 -26.71 2.00 -24.59
C THR A 21 -26.33 0.54 -24.34
N CYS A 22 -26.96 -0.11 -23.35
CA CYS A 22 -27.29 -1.55 -23.38
C CYS A 22 -28.31 -1.89 -22.26
N ALA A 23 -29.34 -2.67 -22.64
CA ALA A 23 -30.58 -3.04 -21.94
C ALA A 23 -30.38 -3.82 -20.61
N ALA A 24 -31.35 -4.04 -19.70
CA ALA A 24 -32.82 -4.21 -19.77
C ALA A 24 -33.49 -3.91 -18.37
N PRO A 25 -34.84 -3.90 -18.24
CA PRO A 25 -35.57 -3.11 -17.24
C PRO A 25 -36.07 -3.89 -16.01
N ALA A 26 -36.27 -3.19 -14.88
CA ALA A 26 -37.05 -3.66 -13.74
C ALA A 26 -38.06 -2.60 -13.27
N THR A 27 -39.28 -3.07 -13.13
CA THR A 27 -40.58 -2.42 -12.97
C THR A 27 -40.80 -1.89 -11.54
N PHE A 28 -41.36 -0.68 -11.39
CA PHE A 28 -42.01 -0.26 -10.15
C PHE A 28 -43.43 0.25 -10.47
N PRO A 29 -44.49 -0.27 -9.84
CA PRO A 29 -45.84 0.26 -10.01
C PRO A 29 -46.08 1.49 -9.12
N ILE A 30 -46.46 2.59 -9.74
CA ILE A 30 -47.06 3.76 -9.09
C ILE A 30 -48.57 3.52 -9.03
N SER A 31 -49.12 3.39 -7.83
CA SER A 31 -50.57 3.33 -7.60
C SER A 31 -51.08 4.74 -7.30
N ALA A 32 -51.80 5.33 -8.25
CA ALA A 32 -52.59 6.54 -8.04
C ALA A 32 -53.83 6.20 -7.19
N THR A 33 -54.01 6.85 -6.05
CA THR A 33 -55.27 6.83 -5.28
C THR A 33 -56.00 8.15 -5.46
N ALA A 34 -57.25 8.03 -5.87
CA ALA A 34 -58.12 9.11 -6.31
C ALA A 34 -58.65 9.94 -5.14
N SER A 35 -58.54 11.27 -5.28
CA SER A 35 -59.19 12.26 -4.43
C SER A 35 -60.70 12.28 -4.74
N ARG A 36 -61.55 11.79 -3.83
CA ARG A 36 -62.99 12.07 -3.85
C ARG A 36 -63.29 13.15 -2.81
N ALA A 37 -63.56 14.36 -3.30
CA ALA A 37 -64.19 15.42 -2.52
C ALA A 37 -65.68 15.09 -2.35
N LEU A 38 -66.10 14.72 -1.15
CA LEU A 38 -67.50 14.69 -0.75
C LEU A 38 -67.80 15.94 0.09
N SER A 39 -68.34 16.94 -0.58
CA SER A 39 -68.98 18.11 0.04
C SER A 39 -70.33 17.67 0.62
N THR A 40 -70.42 17.56 1.94
CA THR A 40 -71.70 17.36 2.65
C THR A 40 -72.00 18.58 3.51
N THR A 41 -72.57 19.62 2.92
CA THR A 41 -73.24 20.69 3.67
C THR A 41 -74.67 20.26 3.98
N PRO A 42 -75.08 20.04 5.25
CA PRO A 42 -76.45 19.70 5.57
C PRO A 42 -77.38 20.91 5.40
N ALA A 43 -78.57 20.67 4.83
CA ALA A 43 -79.62 21.66 4.67
C ALA A 43 -80.16 22.11 6.04
N ASN A 44 -80.29 23.44 6.21
CA ASN A 44 -80.59 24.08 7.49
C ASN A 44 -82.13 24.22 7.67
N PRO A 45 -82.79 23.55 8.65
CA PRO A 45 -84.25 23.62 8.87
C PRO A 45 -84.73 24.92 9.54
N SER A 46 -83.87 25.93 9.63
CA SER A 46 -84.07 27.17 10.41
C SER A 46 -85.20 28.06 9.90
N ARG A 47 -85.65 27.91 8.64
CA ARG A 47 -86.75 28.72 8.08
C ARG A 47 -88.11 28.36 8.65
N VAL A 48 -88.40 27.08 8.92
CA VAL A 48 -89.68 26.66 9.52
C VAL A 48 -89.69 26.96 11.02
N ARG A 49 -88.53 26.85 11.68
CA ARG A 49 -88.36 27.10 13.12
C ARG A 49 -88.68 28.56 13.51
N LYS A 50 -88.32 29.55 12.68
CA LYS A 50 -88.59 30.98 12.97
C LYS A 50 -90.08 31.36 12.93
N PHE A 51 -90.92 30.62 12.21
CA PHE A 51 -92.35 30.94 12.10
C PHE A 51 -93.20 30.38 13.24
N LEU A 52 -92.75 29.31 13.91
CA LEU A 52 -93.46 28.74 15.06
C LEU A 52 -93.23 29.56 16.35
N TRP A 53 -92.04 30.14 16.51
CA TRP A 53 -91.66 30.90 17.70
C TRP A 53 -91.77 32.41 17.41
N LYS A 54 -92.95 32.98 17.68
CA LYS A 54 -93.16 34.44 17.63
C LYS A 54 -92.31 35.11 18.72
N GLY A 55 -91.15 35.64 18.32
CA GLY A 55 -90.10 36.20 19.19
C GLY A 55 -88.82 35.37 19.28
N GLY A 56 -88.65 34.39 18.39
CA GLY A 56 -87.80 33.20 18.56
C GLY A 56 -86.28 33.35 18.52
N ASP A 57 -85.69 33.93 19.56
CA ASP A 57 -84.44 33.38 20.12
C ASP A 57 -84.76 32.02 20.77
N ALA A 58 -84.76 30.97 19.92
CA ALA A 58 -84.84 29.59 20.36
C ALA A 58 -83.47 29.17 20.93
N PRO A 59 -83.40 28.59 22.15
CA PRO A 59 -82.13 28.12 22.70
C PRO A 59 -81.49 27.09 21.77
N GLY A 60 -80.21 27.34 21.44
CA GLY A 60 -79.19 26.43 20.89
C GLY A 60 -79.63 25.34 19.88
N PRO A 61 -79.16 25.36 18.62
CA PRO A 61 -79.22 24.19 17.73
C PRO A 61 -78.30 23.05 18.20
N GLU A 62 -77.42 23.30 19.16
CA GLU A 62 -76.62 22.29 19.82
C GLU A 62 -77.49 21.53 20.81
N ASP A 63 -78.08 20.45 20.34
CA ASP A 63 -78.68 19.44 21.21
C ASP A 63 -77.59 18.92 22.18
N PRO A 64 -77.75 19.10 23.50
CA PRO A 64 -76.82 18.55 24.49
C PRO A 64 -76.83 17.00 24.52
N TYR A 65 -77.73 16.36 23.77
CA TYR A 65 -77.83 14.91 23.58
C TYR A 65 -77.57 14.44 22.14
N ALA A 66 -77.13 15.32 21.23
CA ALA A 66 -76.59 14.84 19.96
C ALA A 66 -75.38 13.95 20.28
N ALA A 67 -75.43 12.67 19.90
CA ALA A 67 -74.39 11.71 20.24
C ALA A 67 -72.99 12.25 19.88
N ASP A 68 -72.90 12.96 18.75
CA ASP A 68 -71.70 13.60 18.20
C ASP A 68 -71.19 14.85 18.98
N SER A 69 -72.02 15.46 19.83
CA SER A 69 -71.67 16.60 20.70
C SER A 69 -71.33 16.19 22.14
N SER A 70 -71.43 14.89 22.45
CA SER A 70 -71.05 14.37 23.76
C SER A 70 -69.58 14.71 24.07
N GLN A 71 -69.33 15.28 25.25
CA GLN A 71 -67.97 15.62 25.70
C GLN A 71 -67.03 14.41 25.60
N ALA A 72 -67.55 13.19 25.76
CA ALA A 72 -66.82 11.94 25.63
C ALA A 72 -66.26 11.71 24.21
N LEU A 73 -67.03 11.93 23.13
CA LEU A 73 -66.52 11.77 21.76
C LEU A 73 -65.50 12.86 21.40
N ARG A 74 -65.69 14.10 21.89
CA ARG A 74 -64.68 15.16 21.73
C ARG A 74 -63.37 14.81 22.45
N GLN A 75 -63.45 14.29 23.67
CA GLN A 75 -62.29 13.81 24.41
C GLN A 75 -61.59 12.65 23.69
N GLN A 76 -62.35 11.73 23.09
CA GLN A 76 -61.78 10.64 22.29
C GLN A 76 -61.06 11.15 21.02
N ARG A 77 -61.64 12.12 20.30
CA ARG A 77 -60.98 12.73 19.14
C ARG A 77 -59.72 13.50 19.53
N ILE A 78 -59.77 14.28 20.61
CA ILE A 78 -58.60 14.98 21.14
C ILE A 78 -57.52 13.97 21.55
N ALA A 79 -57.90 12.85 22.17
CA ALA A 79 -56.96 11.79 22.51
C ALA A 79 -56.35 11.12 21.27
N GLN A 80 -57.11 10.94 20.19
CA GLN A 80 -56.60 10.43 18.91
C GLN A 80 -55.66 11.42 18.23
N GLU A 81 -56.04 12.70 18.14
CA GLU A 81 -55.21 13.77 17.58
C GLU A 81 -53.91 13.98 18.38
N LEU A 82 -53.97 13.88 19.71
CA LEU A 82 -52.78 13.91 20.58
C LEU A 82 -51.90 12.69 20.33
N ALA A 83 -52.47 11.49 20.21
CA ALA A 83 -51.71 10.28 19.90
C ALA A 83 -51.05 10.34 18.50
N GLU A 84 -51.74 10.91 17.51
CA GLU A 84 -51.19 11.13 16.16
C GLU A 84 -50.07 12.17 16.18
N ALA A 85 -50.26 13.30 16.87
CA ALA A 85 -49.23 14.33 17.02
C ALA A 85 -47.99 13.84 17.81
N GLU A 86 -48.20 13.03 18.85
CA GLU A 86 -47.12 12.35 19.58
C GLU A 86 -46.37 11.36 18.68
N ALA A 87 -47.08 10.62 17.82
CA ALA A 87 -46.46 9.72 16.86
C ALA A 87 -45.66 10.46 15.76
N GLU A 88 -46.17 11.60 15.27
CA GLU A 88 -45.45 12.45 14.30
C GLU A 88 -44.20 13.08 14.92
N LEU A 89 -44.29 13.58 16.16
CA LEU A 89 -43.14 14.09 16.90
C LEU A 89 -42.10 12.99 17.14
N ALA A 90 -42.53 11.79 17.53
CA ALA A 90 -41.64 10.66 17.72
C ALA A 90 -40.92 10.25 16.42
N ALA A 91 -41.62 10.28 15.27
CA ALA A 91 -41.01 10.01 13.96
C ALA A 91 -39.98 11.10 13.58
N PHE A 92 -40.31 12.37 13.79
CA PHE A 92 -39.40 13.49 13.52
C PHE A 92 -38.15 13.47 14.42
N GLU A 93 -38.31 13.10 15.69
CA GLU A 93 -37.18 12.91 16.61
C GLU A 93 -36.31 11.73 16.20
N ALA A 94 -36.89 10.62 15.73
CA ALA A 94 -36.14 9.48 15.22
C ALA A 94 -35.31 9.85 13.98
N ASP A 95 -35.89 10.54 13.00
CA ASP A 95 -35.19 11.00 11.79
C ASP A 95 -34.04 11.99 12.13
N ASN A 96 -34.26 12.88 13.09
CA ASN A 96 -33.21 13.79 13.58
C ASN A 96 -32.09 13.04 14.31
N GLN A 97 -32.42 11.99 15.07
CA GLN A 97 -31.39 11.16 15.71
C GLN A 97 -30.59 10.37 14.67
N GLU A 98 -31.22 9.86 13.62
CA GLU A 98 -30.52 9.15 12.54
C GLU A 98 -29.60 10.07 11.74
N THR A 99 -30.05 11.27 11.38
CA THR A 99 -29.21 12.27 10.69
C THR A 99 -28.04 12.71 11.55
N GLN A 100 -28.23 12.93 12.86
CA GLN A 100 -27.14 13.23 13.79
C GLN A 100 -26.14 12.07 13.92
N ARG A 101 -26.62 10.82 13.99
CA ARG A 101 -25.75 9.62 14.02
C ARG A 101 -24.98 9.47 12.70
N ALA A 102 -25.60 9.74 11.56
CA ALA A 102 -24.96 9.71 10.25
C ALA A 102 -23.90 10.81 10.11
N GLU A 103 -24.18 12.02 10.59
CA GLU A 103 -23.19 13.10 10.68
C GLU A 103 -22.03 12.77 11.62
N GLN A 104 -22.30 12.19 12.79
CA GLN A 104 -21.25 11.76 13.72
C GLN A 104 -20.36 10.68 13.10
N LYS A 105 -20.93 9.72 12.37
CA LYS A 105 -20.16 8.72 11.61
C LYS A 105 -19.32 9.38 10.50
N ARG A 106 -19.86 10.38 9.79
CA ARG A 106 -19.12 11.15 8.76
C ARG A 106 -18.00 12.02 9.33
N ARG A 107 -18.12 12.48 10.58
CA ARG A 107 -17.12 13.28 11.28
C ARG A 107 -15.97 12.45 11.87
N GLN A 108 -16.05 11.11 11.83
CA GLN A 108 -14.91 10.27 12.16
C GLN A 108 -13.82 10.51 11.11
N LYS A 109 -12.85 11.34 11.46
CA LYS A 109 -11.71 11.61 10.60
C LYS A 109 -11.03 10.28 10.29
N PRO A 110 -10.70 10.00 9.01
CA PRO A 110 -9.93 8.81 8.68
C PRO A 110 -8.64 8.82 9.52
N GLN A 111 -8.33 7.69 10.15
CA GLN A 111 -7.08 7.55 10.89
C GLN A 111 -5.93 7.73 9.91
N SER A 112 -5.16 8.81 10.05
CA SER A 112 -3.97 9.01 9.25
C SER A 112 -2.94 7.97 9.63
N ARG A 113 -2.34 7.34 8.63
CA ARG A 113 -1.30 6.30 8.79
C ARG A 113 0.10 6.88 9.01
N LEU A 114 0.19 8.21 8.99
CA LEU A 114 1.40 8.93 9.32
C LEU A 114 1.64 8.86 10.83
N ALA A 115 2.91 8.94 11.25
CA ALA A 115 3.28 8.79 12.64
C ALA A 115 2.51 9.74 13.58
N HIS A 116 2.25 9.28 14.81
CA HIS A 116 1.50 10.02 15.83
C HIS A 116 2.10 11.41 16.14
N GLN A 117 3.39 11.60 15.82
CA GLN A 117 4.15 12.84 15.96
C GLN A 117 3.69 13.99 15.04
N ILE A 118 2.77 13.77 14.11
CA ILE A 118 2.22 14.85 13.26
C ILE A 118 1.15 15.68 13.98
N LYS A 119 0.63 15.20 15.12
CA LYS A 119 -0.28 15.98 15.97
C LYS A 119 0.50 17.03 16.77
N ASN A 120 1.19 17.93 16.08
CA ASN A 120 1.86 19.07 16.69
C ASN A 120 0.80 20.10 17.10
N LYS A 121 0.34 19.99 18.34
CA LYS A 121 -0.39 21.07 18.98
C LYS A 121 0.56 22.27 19.06
N ARG A 122 0.06 23.47 18.78
CA ARG A 122 0.85 24.69 18.98
C ARG A 122 1.13 24.79 20.48
N VAL A 123 2.41 24.84 20.84
CA VAL A 123 2.89 25.04 22.21
C VAL A 123 3.53 26.42 22.27
N TRP A 124 3.27 27.15 23.35
CA TRP A 124 3.91 28.43 23.60
C TRP A 124 5.26 28.18 24.28
N ALA A 125 6.33 28.74 23.73
CA ALA A 125 7.65 28.69 24.37
C ALA A 125 7.70 29.72 25.52
N PRO A 126 8.27 29.38 26.69
CA PRO A 126 8.50 30.34 27.77
C PRO A 126 9.32 31.53 27.28
N THR A 127 9.03 32.72 27.83
CA THR A 127 9.80 33.93 27.51
C THR A 127 11.12 33.98 28.28
N GLU A 128 12.10 34.74 27.76
CA GLU A 128 13.43 34.84 28.37
C GLU A 128 13.37 35.15 29.88
N LYS A 129 12.51 36.10 30.27
CA LYS A 129 12.30 36.53 31.66
C LYS A 129 11.76 35.45 32.59
N GLU A 130 11.03 34.48 32.05
CA GLU A 130 10.46 33.35 32.82
C GLU A 130 11.51 32.26 33.05
N VAL A 131 12.58 32.23 32.26
CA VAL A 131 13.66 31.23 32.29
C VAL A 131 14.89 31.72 33.09
N GLU A 132 14.94 33.01 33.43
CA GLU A 132 16.04 33.68 34.18
C GLU A 132 16.37 33.10 35.58
N GLY A 133 15.61 32.10 36.06
CA GLY A 133 15.83 31.41 37.33
C GLY A 133 16.60 30.08 37.27
N GLY A 134 17.07 29.64 36.09
CA GLY A 134 17.77 28.37 35.89
C GLY A 134 19.24 28.48 35.45
N ASP A 135 19.88 27.35 35.15
CA ASP A 135 21.29 27.24 34.68
C ASP A 135 21.50 27.69 33.21
N TYR A 136 20.62 28.54 32.68
CA TYR A 136 20.66 28.96 31.28
C TYR A 136 21.76 30.01 31.04
N VAL A 137 22.68 29.74 30.11
CA VAL A 137 23.72 30.68 29.68
C VAL A 137 23.48 31.05 28.21
N PRO A 138 23.27 32.34 27.88
CA PRO A 138 23.02 32.76 26.51
C PRO A 138 24.24 32.53 25.62
N ALA A 139 23.99 32.04 24.39
CA ALA A 139 25.03 31.79 23.42
C ALA A 139 25.64 33.09 22.88
N LYS A 140 26.98 33.13 22.78
CA LYS A 140 27.73 34.27 22.22
C LYS A 140 28.02 34.11 20.73
N THR A 141 28.04 32.88 20.25
CA THR A 141 28.31 32.48 18.86
C THR A 141 27.17 31.62 18.37
N ILE A 142 26.89 31.67 17.07
CA ILE A 142 25.90 30.79 16.43
C ILE A 142 26.43 29.37 16.19
N GLU A 143 27.76 29.20 16.24
CA GLU A 143 28.42 27.92 16.02
C GLU A 143 27.98 26.88 17.06
N GLY A 144 27.46 25.75 16.59
CA GLY A 144 26.99 24.65 17.43
C GLY A 144 25.57 24.80 17.97
N LEU A 145 24.82 25.85 17.59
CA LEU A 145 23.40 25.94 17.91
C LEU A 145 22.57 25.06 16.99
N GLU A 146 21.51 24.49 17.54
CA GLU A 146 20.55 23.71 16.76
C GLU A 146 19.71 24.64 15.87
N GLU A 147 19.70 24.36 14.56
CA GLU A 147 18.80 25.02 13.62
C GLU A 147 17.47 24.28 13.61
N ILE A 148 16.48 24.83 14.31
CA ILE A 148 15.10 24.33 14.32
C ILE A 148 14.21 25.24 13.47
N GLY A 149 13.35 24.65 12.65
CA GLY A 149 12.37 25.38 11.85
C GLY A 149 12.31 24.93 10.39
N GLY A 150 11.24 25.34 9.71
CA GLY A 150 10.96 24.91 8.34
C GLY A 150 10.26 23.55 8.25
N LEU A 151 9.63 23.31 7.11
CA LEU A 151 9.05 22.01 6.72
C LEU A 151 9.95 21.28 5.72
N GLU A 152 11.07 21.88 5.34
CA GLU A 152 12.08 21.28 4.47
C GLU A 152 12.82 20.18 5.24
N GLY A 153 13.06 19.04 4.58
CA GLY A 153 13.61 17.85 5.25
C GLY A 153 12.66 17.21 6.28
N TRP A 154 11.42 17.70 6.44
CA TRP A 154 10.46 17.12 7.41
C TRP A 154 10.32 15.62 7.19
N TRP A 155 9.98 15.20 5.96
CA TRP A 155 9.82 13.79 5.61
C TRP A 155 11.11 12.97 5.60
N GLU A 156 12.29 13.60 5.66
CA GLU A 156 13.57 12.91 5.66
C GLU A 156 13.97 12.48 7.08
N GLN A 157 13.32 13.03 8.10
CA GLN A 157 13.58 12.69 9.49
C GLN A 157 12.99 11.32 9.87
N GLU A 158 13.75 10.58 10.67
CA GLU A 158 13.38 9.26 11.16
C GLU A 158 12.09 9.31 11.99
N GLY A 159 11.25 8.27 11.86
CA GLY A 159 10.01 8.14 12.64
C GLY A 159 8.83 8.99 12.16
N ARG A 160 8.99 9.79 11.09
CA ARG A 160 7.85 10.50 10.47
C ARG A 160 7.03 9.62 9.53
N TRP A 161 7.69 8.66 8.90
CA TRP A 161 7.05 7.59 8.14
C TRP A 161 6.65 6.45 9.07
N GLY A 162 5.52 5.80 8.78
CA GLY A 162 5.07 4.60 9.50
C GLY A 162 5.71 3.33 8.94
N LYS A 163 5.52 2.19 9.63
CA LYS A 163 5.95 0.86 9.16
C LYS A 163 5.44 0.51 7.76
N GLU A 164 4.30 1.07 7.37
CA GLU A 164 3.72 0.88 6.04
C GLU A 164 4.54 1.48 4.90
N SER A 165 5.49 2.38 5.20
CA SER A 165 6.42 2.91 4.21
C SER A 165 7.51 1.91 3.83
N GLU A 166 7.73 0.89 4.66
CA GLU A 166 8.68 -0.17 4.37
C GLU A 166 8.16 -1.03 3.22
N TYR A 167 8.99 -1.21 2.19
CA TYR A 167 8.60 -2.00 1.03
C TYR A 167 8.49 -3.48 1.43
N VAL A 168 7.27 -4.01 1.42
CA VAL A 168 7.00 -5.44 1.58
C VAL A 168 6.85 -6.07 0.19
N GLY A 169 7.92 -6.72 -0.26
CA GLY A 169 7.95 -7.44 -1.54
C GLY A 169 7.22 -8.79 -1.51
N PHE A 170 7.01 -9.36 -2.69
CA PHE A 170 6.49 -10.73 -2.81
C PHE A 170 7.51 -11.78 -2.32
N SER A 171 8.80 -11.52 -2.52
CA SER A 171 9.89 -12.38 -2.04
C SER A 171 10.02 -12.37 -0.52
N SER A 172 10.46 -13.50 0.04
CA SER A 172 10.84 -13.64 1.46
C SER A 172 12.22 -13.04 1.75
N ALA A 173 13.11 -13.01 0.75
CA ALA A 173 14.36 -12.28 0.78
C ALA A 173 14.09 -10.81 1.14
N ALA A 174 14.54 -10.39 2.32
CA ALA A 174 14.40 -9.04 2.89
C ALA A 174 15.23 -8.00 2.09
N GLY A 175 14.89 -7.81 0.82
CA GLY A 175 15.55 -6.90 -0.11
C GLY A 175 16.77 -7.48 -0.84
N GLU A 176 17.41 -8.53 -0.32
CA GLU A 176 18.62 -9.13 -0.91
C GLU A 176 18.38 -10.56 -1.41
N ALA A 177 18.62 -10.79 -2.70
CA ALA A 177 18.46 -12.11 -3.31
C ALA A 177 19.54 -13.09 -2.82
N VAL A 178 19.20 -14.37 -2.74
CA VAL A 178 20.11 -15.42 -2.26
C VAL A 178 21.33 -15.54 -3.18
N ALA A 179 22.53 -15.27 -2.67
CA ALA A 179 23.76 -15.28 -3.47
C ALA A 179 24.35 -16.70 -3.65
N ASP A 180 24.21 -17.58 -2.66
CA ASP A 180 24.82 -18.91 -2.68
C ASP A 180 24.16 -19.84 -3.72
N ALA A 181 25.00 -20.47 -4.55
CA ALA A 181 24.55 -21.34 -5.64
C ALA A 181 23.84 -22.59 -5.13
N ASP A 182 24.36 -23.21 -4.06
CA ASP A 182 23.82 -24.45 -3.51
C ASP A 182 22.49 -24.21 -2.79
N VAL A 183 22.37 -23.08 -2.09
CA VAL A 183 21.10 -22.65 -1.48
C VAL A 183 20.07 -22.37 -2.57
N CYS A 184 20.45 -21.69 -3.66
CA CYS A 184 19.58 -21.50 -4.81
C CYS A 184 19.10 -22.84 -5.40
N ALA A 185 20.00 -23.80 -5.61
CA ALA A 185 19.65 -25.12 -6.14
C ALA A 185 18.68 -25.87 -5.20
N ALA A 186 18.91 -25.84 -3.88
CA ALA A 186 18.03 -26.47 -2.91
C ALA A 186 16.61 -25.84 -2.90
N ARG A 187 16.52 -24.52 -2.99
CA ARG A 187 15.23 -23.80 -3.09
C ARG A 187 14.51 -24.05 -4.42
N VAL A 188 15.25 -24.20 -5.52
CA VAL A 188 14.66 -24.57 -6.81
C VAL A 188 14.09 -25.98 -6.74
N ARG A 189 14.78 -26.94 -6.13
CA ARG A 189 14.21 -28.28 -5.91
C ARG A 189 12.96 -28.24 -5.04
N GLN A 190 12.99 -27.48 -3.93
CA GLN A 190 11.79 -27.26 -3.09
C GLN A 190 10.62 -26.77 -3.94
N ALA A 191 10.83 -25.75 -4.78
CA ALA A 191 9.80 -25.18 -5.63
C ALA A 191 9.25 -26.20 -6.65
N VAL A 192 10.10 -27.05 -7.21
CA VAL A 192 9.70 -28.14 -8.12
C VAL A 192 8.84 -29.16 -7.39
N VAL A 193 9.25 -29.60 -6.20
CA VAL A 193 8.49 -30.57 -5.39
C VAL A 193 7.13 -30.01 -4.98
N GLU A 194 7.08 -28.77 -4.49
CA GLU A 194 5.83 -28.11 -4.08
C GLU A 194 4.88 -27.92 -5.28
N ALA A 195 5.40 -27.51 -6.44
CA ALA A 195 4.60 -27.39 -7.66
C ALA A 195 4.07 -28.75 -8.13
N LEU A 196 4.87 -29.81 -8.05
CA LEU A 196 4.41 -31.16 -8.37
C LEU A 196 3.38 -31.67 -7.37
N ALA A 197 3.49 -31.32 -6.09
CA ALA A 197 2.54 -31.73 -5.05
C ALA A 197 1.17 -31.11 -5.31
N VAL A 198 1.12 -29.82 -5.66
CA VAL A 198 -0.11 -29.13 -6.03
C VAL A 198 -0.66 -29.64 -7.37
N ALA A 199 0.23 -29.94 -8.35
CA ALA A 199 -0.18 -30.48 -9.65
C ALA A 199 -0.69 -31.93 -9.56
N GLY A 200 -0.17 -32.75 -8.65
CA GLY A 200 -0.59 -34.15 -8.44
C GLY A 200 -1.83 -34.30 -7.55
N SER A 201 -2.32 -33.20 -6.96
CA SER A 201 -3.50 -33.17 -6.11
C SER A 201 -4.82 -33.14 -6.91
N SER A 202 -5.95 -33.06 -6.22
CA SER A 202 -7.28 -32.98 -6.84
C SER A 202 -7.39 -31.79 -7.82
N ALA A 203 -8.32 -31.87 -8.78
CA ALA A 203 -8.52 -30.83 -9.79
C ALA A 203 -8.79 -29.43 -9.21
N GLU A 204 -9.42 -29.36 -8.03
CA GLU A 204 -9.64 -28.10 -7.30
C GLU A 204 -8.31 -27.48 -6.84
N VAL A 205 -7.41 -28.31 -6.33
CA VAL A 205 -6.08 -27.90 -5.85
C VAL A 205 -5.15 -27.56 -7.02
N GLN A 206 -5.22 -28.31 -8.12
CA GLN A 206 -4.49 -27.99 -9.35
C GLN A 206 -4.81 -26.57 -9.87
N GLY A 207 -6.07 -26.13 -9.74
CA GLY A 207 -6.47 -24.76 -10.06
C GLY A 207 -5.74 -23.68 -9.26
N ARG A 208 -5.13 -24.04 -8.11
CA ARG A 208 -4.37 -23.15 -7.23
C ARG A 208 -2.87 -23.11 -7.52
N LEU A 209 -2.39 -23.76 -8.59
CA LEU A 209 -0.99 -23.62 -9.06
C LEU A 209 -0.60 -22.15 -9.31
N THR A 210 -1.55 -21.32 -9.75
CA THR A 210 -1.32 -19.89 -9.99
C THR A 210 -1.68 -19.00 -8.80
N ALA A 211 -2.33 -19.55 -7.77
CA ALA A 211 -2.79 -18.82 -6.58
C ALA A 211 -1.62 -18.39 -5.68
N ALA A 212 -1.84 -17.41 -4.81
CA ALA A 212 -0.83 -16.99 -3.83
C ALA A 212 -0.49 -18.14 -2.87
N TRP A 213 0.81 -18.35 -2.63
CA TRP A 213 1.34 -19.36 -1.71
C TRP A 213 1.92 -18.67 -0.49
N ALA A 214 1.85 -19.31 0.68
CA ALA A 214 2.51 -18.83 1.90
C ALA A 214 4.02 -18.73 1.70
N ARG A 215 4.72 -17.80 2.39
CA ARG A 215 6.16 -17.53 2.18
C ARG A 215 7.09 -18.72 2.46
N GLY A 216 6.58 -19.77 3.13
CA GLY A 216 7.32 -20.97 3.46
C GLY A 216 8.11 -20.79 4.75
N ASP A 217 8.02 -21.79 5.61
CA ASP A 217 8.73 -21.99 6.86
C ASP A 217 9.88 -22.99 6.67
N GLY A 218 10.82 -23.02 7.63
CA GLY A 218 11.91 -24.02 7.62
C GLY A 218 11.39 -25.47 7.63
N GLU A 219 10.25 -25.72 8.29
CA GLU A 219 9.61 -27.03 8.31
C GLU A 219 9.00 -27.41 6.95
N GLY A 220 8.49 -26.45 6.19
CA GLY A 220 8.06 -26.65 4.81
C GLY A 220 9.21 -27.10 3.91
N PHE A 221 10.40 -26.52 4.10
CA PHE A 221 11.62 -26.95 3.39
C PHE A 221 11.99 -28.41 3.74
N SER A 222 12.02 -28.77 5.03
CA SER A 222 12.31 -30.15 5.46
C SER A 222 11.30 -31.18 4.91
N ARG A 223 10.01 -30.82 4.88
CA ARG A 223 8.96 -31.69 4.30
C ARG A 223 9.12 -31.86 2.79
N ALA A 224 9.38 -30.78 2.06
CA ALA A 224 9.59 -30.84 0.62
C ALA A 224 10.88 -31.60 0.24
N THR A 225 11.93 -31.50 1.05
CA THR A 225 13.20 -32.20 0.79
C THR A 225 13.14 -33.69 1.09
N ALA A 226 12.24 -34.14 1.97
CA ALA A 226 12.02 -35.54 2.28
C ALA A 226 11.33 -36.33 1.13
N LEU A 227 10.69 -35.64 0.19
CA LEU A 227 10.01 -36.29 -0.95
C LEU A 227 11.00 -36.67 -2.06
N GLY A 228 10.81 -37.88 -2.59
CA GLY A 228 11.56 -38.40 -3.73
C GLY A 228 10.97 -37.94 -5.07
N LEU A 229 11.79 -37.98 -6.13
CA LEU A 229 11.39 -37.63 -7.49
C LEU A 229 11.62 -38.84 -8.41
N LYS A 230 10.56 -39.33 -9.06
CA LYS A 230 10.64 -40.27 -10.19
C LYS A 230 10.69 -39.51 -11.49
N ILE A 231 11.78 -39.68 -12.23
CA ILE A 231 11.99 -39.06 -13.54
C ILE A 231 11.68 -40.10 -14.60
N GLY A 232 10.68 -39.85 -15.43
CA GLY A 232 10.35 -40.66 -16.60
C GLY A 232 11.29 -40.36 -17.78
N GLU A 233 11.31 -41.27 -18.76
CA GLU A 233 12.19 -41.18 -19.94
C GLU A 233 11.92 -39.92 -20.80
N ASP A 234 10.68 -39.41 -20.79
CA ASP A 234 10.26 -38.20 -21.51
C ASP A 234 10.57 -36.90 -20.75
N GLY A 235 11.28 -36.96 -19.61
CA GLY A 235 11.54 -35.81 -18.74
C GLY A 235 10.34 -35.39 -17.88
N SER A 236 9.23 -36.12 -17.94
CA SER A 236 8.07 -36.00 -17.05
C SER A 236 8.42 -36.48 -15.63
N VAL A 237 7.89 -35.82 -14.60
CA VAL A 237 8.22 -36.12 -13.21
C VAL A 237 6.99 -36.45 -12.40
N SER A 238 7.09 -37.47 -11.55
CA SER A 238 6.11 -37.76 -10.51
C SER A 238 6.78 -37.80 -9.13
N LEU A 239 6.01 -37.50 -8.09
CA LEU A 239 6.49 -37.55 -6.70
C LEU A 239 6.47 -38.99 -6.18
N GLU A 240 7.52 -39.36 -5.44
CA GLU A 240 7.53 -40.56 -4.60
C GLU A 240 7.17 -40.18 -3.17
N GLY A 241 6.02 -40.66 -2.68
CA GLY A 241 5.61 -40.48 -1.30
C GLY A 241 4.15 -40.86 -1.07
N ASP A 242 3.81 -41.10 0.20
CA ASP A 242 2.43 -41.33 0.60
C ASP A 242 1.59 -40.06 0.45
N ALA A 243 0.32 -40.21 0.09
CA ALA A 243 -0.61 -39.10 -0.12
C ALA A 243 -0.69 -38.16 1.09
N ALA A 244 -0.58 -38.69 2.31
CA ALA A 244 -0.59 -37.89 3.55
C ALA A 244 0.64 -36.96 3.68
N VAL A 245 1.81 -37.38 3.18
CA VAL A 245 3.03 -36.54 3.19
C VAL A 245 2.90 -35.44 2.15
N ILE A 246 2.32 -35.75 0.99
CA ILE A 246 2.04 -34.77 -0.08
C ILE A 246 1.04 -33.73 0.42
N GLU A 247 -0.07 -34.14 1.05
CA GLU A 247 -1.03 -33.23 1.67
C GLU A 247 -0.39 -32.38 2.76
N GLY A 248 0.54 -32.95 3.55
CA GLY A 248 1.31 -32.23 4.55
C GLY A 248 2.22 -31.13 3.99
N VAL A 249 2.59 -31.17 2.70
CA VAL A 249 3.31 -30.08 2.00
C VAL A 249 2.32 -29.06 1.41
N VAL A 250 1.19 -29.53 0.87
CA VAL A 250 0.22 -28.69 0.15
C VAL A 250 -0.64 -27.84 1.10
N ALA A 251 -1.10 -28.40 2.22
CA ALA A 251 -1.94 -27.70 3.18
C ALA A 251 -1.34 -26.38 3.70
N PRO A 252 -0.11 -26.34 4.28
CA PRO A 252 0.48 -25.09 4.77
C PRO A 252 0.79 -24.09 3.65
N LEU A 253 1.01 -24.57 2.43
CA LEU A 253 1.32 -23.72 1.28
C LEU A 253 0.11 -22.89 0.85
N LEU A 254 -1.09 -23.46 0.98
CA LEU A 254 -2.35 -22.89 0.53
C LEU A 254 -3.13 -22.17 1.64
N GLU A 255 -2.79 -22.41 2.90
CA GLU A 255 -3.28 -21.68 4.06
C GLU A 255 -2.57 -20.31 4.15
N ALA A 256 -3.17 -19.32 3.51
CA ALA A 256 -2.74 -17.93 3.57
C ALA A 256 -3.12 -17.29 4.91
N GLN A 257 -2.46 -17.69 5.99
CA GLN A 257 -2.42 -16.85 7.18
C GLN A 257 -1.21 -15.92 7.10
N GLU A 258 -1.39 -14.69 7.57
CA GLU A 258 -0.36 -13.68 7.80
C GLU A 258 0.60 -14.14 8.92
N ALA A 259 1.08 -15.38 8.85
CA ALA A 259 2.03 -15.94 9.77
C ALA A 259 3.33 -15.15 9.62
N GLN A 260 3.80 -14.64 10.76
CA GLN A 260 5.11 -14.03 10.89
C GLN A 260 6.13 -14.99 10.29
N ALA A 261 6.71 -14.57 9.17
CA ALA A 261 7.71 -15.35 8.46
C ALA A 261 8.92 -15.52 9.40
N SER A 262 9.06 -16.71 9.98
CA SER A 262 10.38 -17.13 10.42
C SER A 262 11.19 -17.34 9.15
N GLU A 263 12.23 -16.54 8.97
CA GLU A 263 13.22 -16.76 7.93
C GLU A 263 13.87 -18.11 8.22
N GLY A 264 13.36 -19.17 7.58
CA GLY A 264 14.03 -20.46 7.55
C GLY A 264 15.31 -20.29 6.74
N ILE A 265 16.36 -19.78 7.37
CA ILE A 265 17.68 -19.66 6.78
C ILE A 265 18.19 -21.09 6.61
N VAL A 266 18.29 -21.53 5.36
CA VAL A 266 18.96 -22.79 5.04
C VAL A 266 20.45 -22.48 5.04
N GLU A 267 21.20 -23.14 5.92
CA GLU A 267 22.65 -22.95 5.95
C GLU A 267 23.30 -23.50 4.67
N ALA A 268 24.32 -22.80 4.16
CA ALA A 268 24.99 -23.18 2.92
C ALA A 268 25.65 -24.57 2.99
N ALA A 269 26.09 -25.01 4.17
CA ALA A 269 26.69 -26.33 4.37
C ALA A 269 25.65 -27.45 4.24
N GLU A 270 24.46 -27.27 4.82
CA GLU A 270 23.35 -28.22 4.71
C GLU A 270 22.84 -28.31 3.27
N ALA A 271 22.72 -27.16 2.59
CA ALA A 271 22.32 -27.12 1.19
C ALA A 271 23.27 -27.90 0.28
N LYS A 272 24.60 -27.78 0.50
CA LYS A 272 25.61 -28.55 -0.24
C LYS A 272 25.43 -30.05 -0.07
N ALA A 273 25.32 -30.51 1.17
CA ALA A 273 25.14 -31.93 1.47
C ALA A 273 23.87 -32.51 0.82
N LEU A 274 22.78 -31.73 0.80
CA LEU A 274 21.53 -32.12 0.14
C LEU A 274 21.69 -32.19 -1.38
N VAL A 275 22.28 -31.17 -2.01
CA VAL A 275 22.49 -31.13 -3.47
C VAL A 275 23.37 -32.28 -3.93
N GLU A 276 24.42 -32.62 -3.16
CA GLU A 276 25.28 -33.78 -3.43
C GLU A 276 24.51 -35.10 -3.29
N ALA A 277 23.71 -35.27 -2.23
CA ALA A 277 22.90 -36.47 -2.00
C ALA A 277 21.87 -36.73 -3.11
N TRP A 278 21.37 -35.67 -3.74
CA TRP A 278 20.35 -35.73 -4.78
C TRP A 278 20.88 -36.00 -6.19
N GLY A 279 22.16 -35.78 -6.43
CA GLY A 279 22.78 -35.92 -7.74
C GLY A 279 22.27 -34.92 -8.79
N GLU A 280 22.56 -35.18 -10.06
CA GLU A 280 22.28 -34.27 -11.17
C GLU A 280 21.02 -34.61 -11.99
N ALA A 281 20.47 -35.81 -11.82
CA ALA A 281 19.36 -36.31 -12.63
C ALA A 281 18.13 -35.38 -12.58
N TRP A 282 17.81 -34.81 -11.41
CA TRP A 282 16.67 -33.90 -11.27
C TRP A 282 16.86 -32.54 -11.97
N LYS A 283 18.09 -32.19 -12.40
CA LYS A 283 18.32 -30.97 -13.18
C LYS A 283 17.77 -31.10 -14.60
N SER A 284 17.61 -32.32 -15.13
CA SER A 284 17.08 -32.55 -16.49
C SER A 284 15.54 -32.58 -16.55
N ILE A 285 14.85 -32.25 -15.46
CA ILE A 285 13.38 -32.17 -15.41
C ILE A 285 12.87 -31.13 -16.42
N SER A 286 11.90 -31.53 -17.24
CA SER A 286 11.30 -30.67 -18.26
C SER A 286 10.35 -29.62 -17.65
N LEU A 287 10.46 -28.38 -18.13
CA LEU A 287 9.61 -27.22 -17.81
C LEU A 287 8.81 -26.76 -19.04
N GLU A 288 8.36 -27.70 -19.88
CA GLU A 288 7.56 -27.41 -21.07
C GLU A 288 6.13 -26.97 -20.74
N ASP A 289 5.50 -27.55 -19.72
CA ASP A 289 4.17 -27.11 -19.28
C ASP A 289 4.24 -25.69 -18.71
N ALA A 290 3.57 -24.76 -19.38
CA ALA A 290 3.54 -23.35 -19.01
C ALA A 290 2.97 -23.10 -17.61
N ARG A 291 1.97 -23.88 -17.16
CA ARG A 291 1.37 -23.73 -15.83
C ARG A 291 2.34 -24.17 -14.74
N PHE A 292 2.94 -25.34 -14.92
CA PHE A 292 3.98 -25.85 -14.03
C PHE A 292 5.21 -24.93 -13.98
N LYS A 293 5.72 -24.52 -15.15
CA LYS A 293 6.85 -23.59 -15.26
C LYS A 293 6.58 -22.27 -14.55
N PHE A 294 5.38 -21.70 -14.69
CA PHE A 294 4.98 -20.50 -13.98
C PHE A 294 4.96 -20.71 -12.46
N ALA A 295 4.37 -21.81 -11.98
CA ALA A 295 4.30 -22.12 -10.55
C ALA A 295 5.69 -22.28 -9.94
N VAL A 296 6.58 -23.04 -10.60
CA VAL A 296 7.98 -23.21 -10.19
C VAL A 296 8.69 -21.87 -10.17
N HIS A 297 8.63 -21.09 -11.26
CA HIS A 297 9.32 -19.81 -11.33
C HIS A 297 8.82 -18.80 -10.26
N LYS A 298 7.50 -18.71 -10.08
CA LYS A 298 6.88 -17.88 -9.05
C LYS A 298 7.38 -18.25 -7.66
N ARG A 299 7.42 -19.55 -7.35
CA ARG A 299 7.88 -20.03 -6.06
C ARG A 299 9.38 -19.80 -5.86
N VAL A 300 10.19 -19.99 -6.90
CA VAL A 300 11.61 -19.65 -6.88
C VAL A 300 11.83 -18.16 -6.60
N PHE A 301 11.07 -17.26 -7.24
CA PHE A 301 11.13 -15.83 -6.96
C PHE A 301 10.72 -15.52 -5.51
N GLN A 302 9.69 -16.20 -5.00
CA GLN A 302 9.26 -16.05 -3.61
C GLN A 302 10.37 -16.45 -2.62
N LEU A 303 11.03 -17.58 -2.84
CA LEU A 303 12.02 -18.15 -1.90
C LEU A 303 13.41 -17.52 -2.03
N THR A 304 13.82 -17.14 -3.24
CA THR A 304 15.21 -16.70 -3.52
C THR A 304 15.33 -15.22 -3.82
N GLY A 305 14.23 -14.54 -4.17
CA GLY A 305 14.24 -13.14 -4.64
C GLY A 305 14.69 -12.96 -6.10
N HIS A 306 15.10 -14.02 -6.80
CA HIS A 306 15.59 -13.93 -8.18
C HIS A 306 14.45 -13.86 -9.19
N ARG A 307 14.30 -12.70 -9.83
CA ARG A 307 13.32 -12.48 -10.92
C ARG A 307 13.96 -12.79 -12.27
N VAL A 308 13.43 -13.78 -12.98
CA VAL A 308 13.84 -14.09 -14.36
C VAL A 308 12.85 -13.44 -15.32
N HIS A 309 13.35 -12.72 -16.33
CA HIS A 309 12.50 -12.08 -17.32
C HIS A 309 11.80 -13.10 -18.23
N ASP A 310 10.57 -12.83 -18.62
CA ASP A 310 9.73 -13.70 -19.47
C ASP A 310 10.42 -14.13 -20.78
N ALA A 311 11.16 -13.22 -21.42
CA ALA A 311 11.93 -13.53 -22.63
C ALA A 311 13.01 -14.61 -22.40
N LYS A 312 13.60 -14.65 -21.19
CA LYS A 312 14.54 -15.71 -20.79
C LYS A 312 13.81 -16.96 -20.34
N LEU A 313 12.68 -16.83 -19.62
CA LEU A 313 11.85 -17.96 -19.21
C LEU A 313 11.33 -18.77 -20.41
N ALA A 314 11.08 -18.13 -21.54
CA ALA A 314 10.70 -18.80 -22.78
C ALA A 314 11.82 -19.70 -23.34
N GLN A 315 13.09 -19.41 -23.04
CA GLN A 315 14.25 -20.16 -23.52
C GLN A 315 14.65 -21.31 -22.57
N ILE A 316 14.21 -21.25 -21.31
CA ILE A 316 14.52 -22.23 -20.27
C ILE A 316 13.62 -23.44 -20.46
N ASN A 317 14.16 -24.60 -20.80
CA ASN A 317 13.36 -25.81 -20.97
C ASN A 317 13.57 -26.81 -19.84
N THR A 318 14.69 -26.69 -19.12
CA THR A 318 15.02 -27.58 -17.99
C THR A 318 15.18 -26.84 -16.68
N VAL A 319 15.07 -27.57 -15.57
CA VAL A 319 15.38 -27.03 -14.23
C VAL A 319 16.85 -26.63 -14.12
N GLY A 320 17.76 -27.35 -14.76
CA GLY A 320 19.18 -27.02 -14.84
C GLY A 320 19.42 -25.66 -15.50
N ASP A 321 18.73 -25.37 -16.60
CA ASP A 321 18.79 -24.05 -17.26
C ASP A 321 18.29 -22.94 -16.32
N LEU A 322 17.22 -23.21 -15.56
CA LEU A 322 16.69 -22.25 -14.58
C LEU A 322 17.73 -21.94 -13.50
N ILE A 323 18.35 -22.97 -12.89
CA ILE A 323 19.41 -22.80 -11.90
C ILE A 323 20.60 -22.03 -12.49
N ALA A 324 21.04 -22.38 -13.69
CA ALA A 324 22.13 -21.70 -14.37
C ALA A 324 21.84 -20.20 -14.61
N THR A 325 20.59 -19.84 -14.92
CA THR A 325 20.20 -18.43 -15.10
C THR A 325 20.14 -17.65 -13.80
N ILE A 326 19.78 -18.29 -12.69
CA ILE A 326 19.66 -17.67 -11.36
C ILE A 326 21.03 -17.47 -10.72
N VAL A 327 21.89 -18.49 -10.79
CA VAL A 327 23.23 -18.47 -10.19
C VAL A 327 24.17 -17.51 -10.93
N LYS A 328 23.89 -17.20 -12.20
CA LYS A 328 24.73 -16.30 -12.98
C LYS A 328 24.65 -14.88 -12.42
N PRO A 329 25.78 -14.31 -11.91
CA PRO A 329 25.77 -12.96 -11.40
C PRO A 329 25.41 -11.96 -12.51
N PRO A 330 24.82 -10.80 -12.16
CA PRO A 330 24.52 -9.76 -13.13
C PRO A 330 25.78 -9.31 -13.84
N LYS A 331 25.66 -8.98 -15.12
CA LYS A 331 26.79 -8.47 -15.90
C LYS A 331 27.35 -7.21 -15.22
N PRO A 332 28.68 -7.09 -15.04
CA PRO A 332 29.29 -5.91 -14.45
C PRO A 332 28.87 -4.66 -15.21
N THR A 333 28.47 -3.62 -14.47
CA THR A 333 28.03 -2.35 -15.06
C THR A 333 29.21 -1.48 -15.47
N LYS A 334 30.33 -1.61 -14.76
CA LYS A 334 31.56 -0.88 -15.07
C LYS A 334 32.52 -1.73 -15.88
N VAL A 335 33.15 -1.10 -16.86
CA VAL A 335 34.21 -1.74 -17.65
C VAL A 335 35.37 -2.18 -16.77
N ALA A 336 35.73 -1.40 -15.75
CA ALA A 336 36.78 -1.77 -14.79
C ALA A 336 36.46 -3.07 -14.04
N GLU A 337 35.20 -3.25 -13.60
CA GLU A 337 34.73 -4.48 -12.96
C GLU A 337 34.78 -5.67 -13.95
N ALA A 338 34.40 -5.46 -15.21
CA ALA A 338 34.49 -6.48 -16.25
C ALA A 338 35.93 -6.92 -16.53
N ILE A 339 36.86 -5.96 -16.58
CA ILE A 339 38.29 -6.23 -16.75
C ILE A 339 38.84 -7.00 -15.55
N ALA A 340 38.41 -6.65 -14.33
CA ALA A 340 38.80 -7.34 -13.11
C ALA A 340 38.31 -8.79 -13.08
N GLN A 341 37.07 -9.05 -13.52
CA GLN A 341 36.53 -10.41 -13.64
C GLN A 341 37.27 -11.26 -14.69
N GLN A 342 37.71 -10.64 -15.79
CA GLN A 342 38.45 -11.35 -16.83
C GLN A 342 39.89 -11.68 -16.43
N GLY A 343 40.51 -10.90 -15.54
CA GLY A 343 41.84 -11.15 -14.95
C GLY A 343 43.03 -10.93 -15.89
N ALA A 344 42.90 -11.18 -17.19
CA ALA A 344 43.99 -11.18 -18.17
C ALA A 344 44.81 -9.88 -18.24
N LEU A 345 44.17 -8.72 -18.05
CA LEU A 345 44.87 -7.43 -18.08
C LEU A 345 45.55 -7.08 -16.74
N LEU A 346 45.14 -7.70 -15.64
CA LEU A 346 45.72 -7.49 -14.31
C LEU A 346 47.01 -8.29 -14.11
N GLU A 347 47.18 -9.39 -14.85
CA GLU A 347 48.40 -10.22 -14.84
C GLU A 347 49.59 -9.52 -15.51
N LEU A 348 49.33 -8.55 -16.38
CA LEU A 348 50.37 -7.83 -17.13
C LEU A 348 51.03 -6.74 -16.25
N PRO A 349 52.34 -6.82 -15.96
CA PRO A 349 53.00 -5.90 -15.02
C PRO A 349 53.10 -4.46 -15.54
N ASN A 350 52.98 -4.26 -16.86
CA ASN A 350 53.06 -2.97 -17.52
C ASN A 350 51.69 -2.28 -17.71
N VAL A 351 50.59 -2.95 -17.34
CA VAL A 351 49.24 -2.42 -17.48
C VAL A 351 48.68 -2.09 -16.10
N ARG A 352 48.12 -0.89 -15.96
CA ARG A 352 47.45 -0.46 -14.73
C ARG A 352 46.03 -0.02 -15.05
N VAL A 353 45.06 -0.75 -14.51
CA VAL A 353 43.63 -0.42 -14.63
C VAL A 353 43.22 0.40 -13.40
N ARG A 354 42.46 1.46 -13.62
CA ARG A 354 41.92 2.33 -12.56
C ARG A 354 40.39 2.31 -12.64
N ASP A 355 39.72 2.19 -11.50
CA ASP A 355 38.24 2.13 -11.44
C ASP A 355 37.57 3.49 -11.67
N LYS A 356 38.31 4.57 -11.37
CA LYS A 356 37.83 5.95 -11.44
C LYS A 356 38.76 6.80 -12.30
N ARG A 357 38.23 7.91 -12.78
CA ARG A 357 39.00 8.92 -13.50
C ARG A 357 40.15 9.43 -12.63
N VAL A 358 41.37 9.40 -13.18
CA VAL A 358 42.55 9.99 -12.54
C VAL A 358 42.41 11.52 -12.50
N THR A 359 42.34 12.08 -11.30
CA THR A 359 42.25 13.52 -11.05
C THR A 359 43.64 14.16 -11.00
N PRO A 360 43.77 15.50 -11.10
CA PRO A 360 45.06 16.16 -10.91
C PRO A 360 45.68 15.89 -9.53
N ILE A 361 44.85 15.77 -8.49
CA ILE A 361 45.28 15.43 -7.12
C ILE A 361 45.94 14.04 -7.11
N ASP A 362 45.35 13.06 -7.80
CA ASP A 362 45.92 11.71 -7.87
C ASP A 362 47.30 11.73 -8.55
N LYS A 363 47.47 12.51 -9.61
CA LYS A 363 48.79 12.68 -10.28
C LYS A 363 49.83 13.30 -9.35
N GLU A 364 49.46 14.32 -8.60
CA GLU A 364 50.36 14.96 -7.64
C GLU A 364 50.67 14.07 -6.43
N THR A 365 49.73 13.20 -6.07
CA THR A 365 49.91 12.18 -5.04
C THR A 365 50.85 11.07 -5.50
N GLU A 366 50.72 10.60 -6.75
CA GLU A 366 51.64 9.64 -7.36
C GLU A 366 53.08 10.18 -7.43
N VAL A 367 53.25 11.48 -7.68
CA VAL A 367 54.55 12.16 -7.64
C VAL A 367 55.02 12.43 -6.19
N GLY A 368 54.12 12.40 -5.20
CA GLY A 368 54.39 12.72 -3.80
C GLY A 368 54.37 14.21 -3.45
N ARG A 369 54.09 15.10 -4.42
CA ARG A 369 54.05 16.56 -4.22
C ARG A 369 52.83 17.02 -3.42
N TRP A 370 51.73 16.27 -3.48
CA TRP A 370 50.48 16.64 -2.82
C TRP A 370 50.65 16.91 -1.30
N LYS A 371 51.53 16.17 -0.62
CA LYS A 371 51.82 16.36 0.80
C LYS A 371 52.38 17.75 1.12
N VAL A 372 53.20 18.30 0.21
CA VAL A 372 53.79 19.64 0.37
C VAL A 372 52.73 20.71 0.13
N ILE A 373 51.89 20.52 -0.89
CA ILE A 373 50.77 21.42 -1.20
C ILE A 373 49.81 21.48 -0.02
N GLU A 374 49.43 20.32 0.53
CA GLU A 374 48.55 20.24 1.70
C GLU A 374 49.13 20.98 2.92
N ALA A 375 50.42 20.79 3.22
CA ALA A 375 51.08 21.47 4.33
C ALA A 375 51.12 23.00 4.14
N GLU A 376 51.42 23.47 2.94
CA GLU A 376 51.43 24.91 2.61
C GLU A 376 50.02 25.53 2.65
N LEU A 377 49.00 24.82 2.14
CA LEU A 377 47.61 25.29 2.20
C LEU A 377 47.13 25.39 3.65
N LYS A 378 47.38 24.35 4.47
CA LYS A 378 47.08 24.37 5.91
C LYS A 378 47.78 25.52 6.63
N LYS A 379 49.08 25.72 6.37
CA LYS A 379 49.87 26.81 6.95
C LYS A 379 49.31 28.20 6.62
N ARG A 380 48.70 28.35 5.44
CA ARG A 380 48.07 29.61 4.98
C ARG A 380 46.60 29.74 5.39
N GLY A 381 46.03 28.75 6.08
CA GLY A 381 44.59 28.72 6.40
C GLY A 381 43.71 28.62 5.15
N LEU A 382 44.22 28.07 4.05
CA LEU A 382 43.47 27.86 2.81
C LEU A 382 42.83 26.46 2.80
N PRO A 383 41.66 26.29 2.16
CA PRO A 383 41.01 24.99 2.06
C PRO A 383 41.83 24.03 1.19
N ILE A 384 42.02 22.80 1.68
CA ILE A 384 42.84 21.77 1.02
C ILE A 384 42.10 21.17 -0.19
N THR A 385 40.81 20.89 -0.01
CA THR A 385 39.94 20.36 -1.07
C THR A 385 38.59 21.03 -1.02
N GLY A 386 38.18 21.61 -2.14
CA GLY A 386 36.87 22.26 -2.26
C GLY A 386 36.81 23.64 -1.60
N HIS A 387 35.58 24.13 -1.42
CA HIS A 387 35.28 25.48 -0.94
C HIS A 387 34.04 25.51 -0.03
N LYS A 388 33.76 24.40 0.67
CA LYS A 388 32.52 24.24 1.44
C LYS A 388 32.37 25.26 2.56
N ASP A 389 33.48 25.64 3.18
CA ASP A 389 33.48 26.55 4.33
C ASP A 389 33.45 28.04 3.91
N LEU A 390 33.54 28.33 2.61
CA LEU A 390 33.50 29.68 2.08
C LEU A 390 32.08 30.02 1.61
N ALA A 391 31.51 31.08 2.18
CA ALA A 391 30.21 31.58 1.77
C ALA A 391 30.23 32.06 0.31
N LYS A 392 29.11 31.87 -0.38
CA LYS A 392 28.91 32.43 -1.73
C LYS A 392 28.85 33.97 -1.65
N PRO A 393 29.26 34.70 -2.70
CA PRO A 393 29.20 36.15 -2.70
C PRO A 393 27.75 36.65 -2.66
N VAL A 394 27.35 37.27 -1.53
CA VAL A 394 25.97 37.76 -1.28
C VAL A 394 25.73 39.22 -1.65
N GLN A 395 26.79 39.99 -1.95
CA GLN A 395 26.72 41.44 -2.09
C GLN A 395 25.70 41.87 -3.17
N ARG A 396 25.71 41.19 -4.32
CA ARG A 396 24.78 41.47 -5.42
C ARG A 396 23.34 41.10 -5.05
N ALA A 397 23.12 40.02 -4.31
CA ALA A 397 21.80 39.59 -3.86
C ALA A 397 21.18 40.64 -2.92
N TRP A 398 21.98 41.15 -1.98
CA TRP A 398 21.57 42.19 -1.04
C TRP A 398 21.23 43.52 -1.74
N ILE A 399 22.07 43.97 -2.68
CA ILE A 399 21.81 45.22 -3.43
C ILE A 399 20.52 45.12 -4.27
N GLN A 400 20.23 43.93 -4.81
CA GLN A 400 19.04 43.71 -5.64
C GLN A 400 17.77 43.40 -4.84
N GLY A 401 17.85 43.27 -3.51
CA GLY A 401 16.73 42.86 -2.67
C GLY A 401 16.18 41.48 -3.01
N LYS A 402 16.98 40.63 -3.66
CA LYS A 402 16.62 39.25 -3.99
C LYS A 402 17.20 38.37 -2.91
N ALA A 403 16.44 38.19 -1.82
CA ALA A 403 16.65 37.11 -0.88
C ALA A 403 16.14 35.80 -1.49
#